data_AF-G0V0R1-F1
#
_entry.id   AF-G0V0R1-F1
#
_cell.length_a   1.000
_cell.length_b   1.000
_cell.length_c   1.000
_cell.angle_alpha   90.00
_cell.angle_beta   90.00
_cell.angle_gamma   90.00
#
_symmetry.space_group_name_H-M   'P 1'
#
loop_
_entity.id
_entity.type
_entity.pdbx_description
1 polymer ?
#
loop_
_entity_poly.entity_id
_entity_poly.type
_entity_poly.pdbx_seq_one_letter_code
_entity_poly.pdbx_strand_id
1 'polypeptide(L)'
;MTSSTVKEAHSIPAASADPELRAEALKRFNPLVFAVSVETPNNICVPRLNEAIMRDPTFSKCLYVLDSGAVDSVSNSRQRVALGGRQKQSVDANRPVSSLLYDDFVRFAVEREMRRRAELQAREAERNAIAALYIEDGLGEEEALAAAEKEMLEAEAADETSSIQEDGREPLFLFLRTCPHSVEDIMVLRAAGLSLHVIISVSSRVPLSGSLGDETPTTTASGKGRLKRDAGHFGRGSKDAASLGPKPTVAAELREYMRRTQQPDPYLKNIYIHEFNIPTEPIGPKPTQLNLQGHHRLIVRPIRQLHTA
;
A
#
# COMPACT_ATOMS: atom_id res chain seq x y z
N MET A 1 5.46 20.14 36.96
CA MET A 1 6.26 19.34 36.00
C MET A 1 6.06 17.88 36.34
N THR A 2 5.10 17.21 35.70
CA THR A 2 4.89 15.76 35.83
C THR A 2 4.77 15.21 34.42
N SER A 3 5.80 14.45 34.04
CA SER A 3 5.97 13.86 32.71
C SER A 3 4.98 12.71 32.53
N SER A 4 4.10 12.82 31.54
CA SER A 4 3.23 11.75 31.08
C SER A 4 4.05 10.76 30.26
N THR A 5 4.32 9.59 30.82
CA THR A 5 4.89 8.45 30.09
C THR A 5 3.76 7.75 29.32
N VAL A 6 3.65 8.08 28.04
CA VAL A 6 2.92 7.30 27.05
C VAL A 6 3.54 5.91 27.02
N LYS A 7 2.83 4.89 27.51
CA LYS A 7 3.21 3.49 27.34
C LYS A 7 3.26 3.18 25.85
N GLU A 8 4.45 2.98 25.31
CA GLU A 8 4.65 2.43 23.97
C GLU A 8 3.91 1.09 23.87
N ALA A 9 2.93 1.01 22.99
CA ALA A 9 2.27 -0.24 22.63
C ALA A 9 3.34 -1.19 22.07
N HIS A 10 3.78 -2.14 22.90
CA HIS A 10 4.69 -3.19 22.48
C HIS A 10 3.94 -4.10 21.51
N SER A 11 4.35 -4.07 20.23
CA SER A 11 3.83 -4.95 19.18
C SER A 11 4.09 -6.40 19.58
N ILE A 12 3.03 -7.13 19.92
CA ILE A 12 3.11 -8.57 20.23
C ILE A 12 3.40 -9.31 18.91
N PRO A 13 4.44 -10.16 18.84
CA PRO A 13 4.69 -10.97 17.66
C PRO A 13 3.46 -11.81 17.30
N ALA A 14 3.11 -11.89 16.00
CA ALA A 14 1.95 -12.65 15.53
C ALA A 14 1.98 -14.15 15.94
N ALA A 15 3.18 -14.68 16.21
CA ALA A 15 3.41 -16.05 16.67
C ALA A 15 3.14 -16.29 18.17
N SER A 16 3.03 -15.23 18.98
CA SER A 16 2.73 -15.32 20.42
C SER A 16 1.29 -14.92 20.76
N ALA A 17 0.46 -14.64 19.76
CA ALA A 17 -0.96 -14.38 19.94
C ALA A 17 -1.70 -15.70 20.22
N ASP A 18 -2.70 -15.63 21.11
CA ASP A 18 -3.65 -16.71 21.37
C ASP A 18 -4.24 -17.24 20.03
N PRO A 19 -4.25 -18.56 19.78
CA PRO A 19 -4.81 -19.14 18.56
C PRO A 19 -6.24 -18.69 18.26
N GLU A 20 -7.08 -18.47 19.30
CA GLU A 20 -8.46 -18.00 19.11
C GLU A 20 -8.50 -16.56 18.59
N LEU A 21 -7.69 -15.68 19.18
CA LEU A 21 -7.52 -14.29 18.72
C LEU A 21 -7.05 -14.26 17.27
N ARG A 22 -6.07 -15.09 16.90
CA ARG A 22 -5.56 -15.16 15.53
C ARG A 22 -6.65 -15.62 14.55
N ALA A 23 -7.45 -16.62 14.92
CA ALA A 23 -8.52 -17.11 14.08
C ALA A 23 -9.61 -16.06 13.85
N GLU A 24 -10.03 -15.34 14.90
CA GLU A 24 -11.01 -14.26 14.76
C GLU A 24 -10.45 -13.09 13.93
N ALA A 25 -9.19 -12.71 14.20
CA ALA A 25 -8.50 -11.65 13.47
C ALA A 25 -8.50 -11.94 11.96
N LEU A 26 -8.10 -13.15 11.55
CA LEU A 26 -8.09 -13.54 10.13
C LEU A 26 -9.49 -13.65 9.52
N LYS A 27 -10.51 -14.05 10.30
CA LYS A 27 -11.90 -14.09 9.84
C LYS A 27 -12.45 -12.70 9.54
N ARG A 28 -12.04 -11.68 10.31
CA ARG A 28 -12.48 -10.28 10.15
C ARG A 28 -11.60 -9.48 9.21
N PHE A 29 -10.33 -9.86 9.06
CA PHE A 29 -9.37 -9.16 8.21
C PHE A 29 -9.52 -9.58 6.74
N ASN A 30 -10.37 -8.86 6.02
CA ASN A 30 -10.64 -9.08 4.60
C ASN A 30 -10.22 -7.87 3.75
N PRO A 31 -8.90 -7.61 3.59
CA PRO A 31 -8.44 -6.48 2.79
C PRO A 31 -8.49 -6.77 1.28
N LEU A 32 -8.71 -5.72 0.50
CA LEU A 32 -8.45 -5.73 -0.93
C LEU A 32 -6.93 -5.65 -1.15
N VAL A 33 -6.37 -6.77 -1.62
CA VAL A 33 -4.93 -6.90 -1.90
C VAL A 33 -4.65 -6.43 -3.32
N PHE A 34 -3.76 -5.45 -3.49
CA PHE A 34 -3.37 -4.95 -4.80
C PHE A 34 -1.86 -4.75 -4.95
N ALA A 35 -1.40 -4.74 -6.20
CA ALA A 35 -0.02 -4.47 -6.57
C ALA A 35 0.03 -3.55 -7.79
N VAL A 36 1.16 -2.87 -7.98
CA VAL A 36 1.39 -1.98 -9.13
C VAL A 36 2.42 -2.61 -10.06
N SER A 37 2.01 -2.89 -11.30
CA SER A 37 2.91 -3.32 -12.35
C SER A 37 3.27 -2.13 -13.24
N VAL A 38 4.54 -1.91 -13.52
CA VAL A 38 5.00 -0.82 -14.37
C VAL A 38 5.41 -1.36 -15.73
N GLU A 39 4.65 -0.99 -16.76
CA GLU A 39 4.83 -1.44 -18.15
C GLU A 39 6.01 -0.73 -18.83
N THR A 40 6.31 0.50 -18.42
CA THR A 40 7.38 1.33 -18.98
C THR A 40 8.39 1.70 -17.90
N PRO A 41 9.26 0.77 -17.46
CA PRO A 41 10.13 0.95 -16.29
C PRO A 41 11.14 2.10 -16.45
N ASN A 42 11.56 2.41 -17.69
CA ASN A 42 12.46 3.54 -17.95
C ASN A 42 11.77 4.89 -17.77
N ASN A 43 10.44 4.94 -17.89
CA ASN A 43 9.68 6.18 -17.91
C ASN A 43 9.01 6.48 -16.56
N ILE A 44 8.95 5.52 -15.65
CA ILE A 44 8.23 5.64 -14.38
C ILE A 44 9.15 5.27 -13.23
N CYS A 45 9.20 6.16 -12.23
CA CYS A 45 9.93 5.91 -10.99
C CYS A 45 9.05 5.10 -10.01
N VAL A 46 9.29 3.79 -9.91
CA VAL A 46 8.54 2.89 -9.01
C VAL A 46 8.58 3.36 -7.54
N PRO A 47 9.73 3.77 -6.96
CA PRO A 47 9.76 4.26 -5.58
C PRO A 47 8.86 5.46 -5.33
N ARG A 48 8.86 6.45 -6.24
CA ARG A 48 8.00 7.64 -6.14
C ARG A 48 6.52 7.28 -6.26
N LEU A 49 6.18 6.35 -7.15
CA LEU A 49 4.81 5.86 -7.30
C LEU A 49 4.33 5.15 -6.03
N ASN A 50 5.16 4.31 -5.43
CA ASN A 50 4.86 3.64 -4.16
C ASN A 50 4.67 4.67 -3.03
N GLU A 51 5.52 5.70 -2.95
CA GLU A 51 5.34 6.78 -1.98
C GLU A 51 4.04 7.57 -2.18
N ALA A 52 3.66 7.85 -3.44
CA ALA A 52 2.43 8.55 -3.74
C ALA A 52 1.20 7.76 -3.26
N ILE A 53 1.18 6.44 -3.49
CA ILE A 53 0.12 5.55 -3.00
C ILE A 53 0.06 5.58 -1.48
N MET A 54 1.19 5.42 -0.80
CA MET A 54 1.23 5.42 0.67
C MET A 54 0.83 6.76 1.31
N ARG A 55 0.86 7.85 0.54
CA ARG A 55 0.46 9.19 1.00
C ARG A 55 -0.93 9.61 0.52
N ASP A 56 -1.60 8.78 -0.27
CA ASP A 56 -2.92 9.14 -0.81
C ASP A 56 -3.94 9.24 0.34
N PRO A 57 -4.67 10.36 0.47
CA PRO A 57 -5.69 10.53 1.51
C PRO A 57 -6.80 9.47 1.45
N THR A 58 -7.09 8.90 0.27
CA THR A 58 -8.08 7.83 0.07
C THR A 58 -7.74 6.60 0.91
N PHE A 59 -6.45 6.36 1.13
CA PHE A 59 -5.90 5.24 1.87
C PHE A 59 -5.59 5.59 3.34
N SER A 60 -5.91 6.80 3.77
CA SER A 60 -5.63 7.24 5.13
C SER A 60 -6.32 6.33 6.14
N LYS A 61 -5.54 5.79 7.09
CA LYS A 61 -5.96 4.87 8.18
C LYS A 61 -6.35 3.45 7.77
N CYS A 62 -6.47 3.13 6.48
CA CYS A 62 -6.97 1.82 6.01
C CYS A 62 -6.00 1.02 5.14
N LEU A 63 -4.79 1.51 4.92
CA LEU A 63 -3.77 0.86 4.10
C LEU A 63 -2.70 0.15 4.94
N TYR A 64 -2.51 -1.13 4.63
CA TYR A 64 -1.40 -1.96 5.11
C TYR A 64 -0.43 -2.23 3.97
N VAL A 65 0.87 -2.29 4.24
CA VAL A 65 1.90 -2.50 3.22
C VAL A 65 2.66 -3.78 3.52
N LEU A 66 2.71 -4.69 2.54
CA LEU A 66 3.57 -5.86 2.58
C LEU A 66 4.82 -5.60 1.72
N ASP A 67 5.98 -5.79 2.33
CA ASP A 67 7.28 -5.61 1.69
C ASP A 67 8.06 -6.92 1.74
N SER A 68 8.59 -7.34 0.59
CA SER A 68 9.42 -8.54 0.47
C SER A 68 10.80 -8.36 1.10
N GLY A 69 11.18 -7.12 1.46
CA GLY A 69 12.46 -6.79 2.09
C GLY A 69 13.64 -6.74 1.12
N ALA A 70 13.39 -6.90 -0.19
CA ALA A 70 14.42 -6.86 -1.23
C ALA A 70 14.71 -5.45 -1.77
N VAL A 71 14.20 -4.38 -1.12
CA VAL A 71 14.38 -3.01 -1.60
C VAL A 71 15.46 -2.32 -0.76
N ASP A 72 16.54 -1.94 -1.42
CA ASP A 72 17.71 -1.29 -0.86
C ASP A 72 17.39 -0.19 0.15
N SER A 73 18.08 -0.26 1.29
CA SER A 73 18.10 0.78 2.31
C SER A 73 18.58 2.11 1.73
N VAL A 74 17.67 3.02 1.45
CA VAL A 74 17.99 4.45 1.28
C VAL A 74 16.95 5.31 1.99
N SER A 75 17.32 5.71 3.22
CA SER A 75 17.11 7.02 3.84
C SER A 75 15.69 7.55 4.14
N ASN A 76 15.44 7.69 5.44
CA ASN A 76 14.75 8.79 6.14
C ASN A 76 13.39 9.28 5.63
N SER A 77 12.34 8.93 6.38
CA SER A 77 11.11 9.71 6.45
C SER A 77 10.53 9.57 7.86
N ARG A 78 10.41 10.70 8.58
CA ARG A 78 9.53 10.83 9.75
C ARG A 78 8.10 10.62 9.27
N GLN A 79 7.65 9.36 9.22
CA GLN A 79 6.28 9.01 8.88
C GLN A 79 5.62 8.39 10.11
N ARG A 80 4.69 9.15 10.70
CA ARG A 80 3.66 8.59 11.58
C ARG A 80 2.86 7.58 10.77
N VAL A 81 2.47 6.50 11.44
CA VAL A 81 1.77 5.29 10.95
C VAL A 81 2.73 4.18 10.49
N ALA A 82 3.06 3.31 11.45
CA ALA A 82 3.51 1.94 11.35
C ALA A 82 4.21 1.54 10.03
N LEU A 83 5.44 2.02 9.83
CA LEU A 83 6.40 1.29 9.02
C LEU A 83 6.53 -0.10 9.64
N GLY A 84 6.25 -1.13 8.85
CA GLY A 84 6.32 -2.53 9.23
C GLY A 84 7.55 -2.79 10.09
N GLY A 85 7.32 -2.90 11.40
CA GLY A 85 8.36 -3.15 12.38
C GLY A 85 8.80 -4.59 12.26
N ARG A 86 9.58 -4.91 11.23
CA ARG A 86 10.58 -5.97 11.38
C ARG A 86 11.62 -5.43 12.36
N GLN A 87 11.27 -5.40 13.64
CA GLN A 87 12.31 -5.55 14.67
C GLN A 87 13.12 -6.75 14.23
N LYS A 88 14.45 -6.61 14.25
CA LYS A 88 15.47 -7.60 13.87
C LYS A 88 15.27 -8.96 14.57
N GLN A 89 14.19 -9.66 14.30
CA GLN A 89 14.11 -11.10 14.46
C GLN A 89 14.98 -11.63 13.34
N SER A 90 15.95 -12.46 13.69
CA SER A 90 16.78 -13.19 12.74
C SER A 90 15.85 -13.92 11.77
N VAL A 91 15.62 -13.31 10.61
CA VAL A 91 14.87 -13.96 9.54
C VAL A 91 15.76 -15.12 9.15
N ASP A 92 15.28 -16.32 9.43
CA ASP A 92 15.93 -17.54 8.98
C ASP A 92 16.07 -17.42 7.46
N ALA A 93 17.30 -17.33 6.96
CA ALA A 93 17.59 -16.96 5.56
C ALA A 93 17.01 -17.95 4.54
N ASN A 94 16.46 -19.07 5.02
CA ASN A 94 15.88 -20.14 4.23
C ASN A 94 14.34 -20.06 4.10
N ARG A 95 13.67 -19.07 4.71
CA ARG A 95 12.20 -18.95 4.56
C ARG A 95 11.82 -18.36 3.20
N PRO A 96 10.82 -18.94 2.51
CA PRO A 96 10.33 -18.36 1.26
C PRO A 96 9.68 -17.00 1.52
N VAL A 97 9.87 -16.06 0.60
CA VAL A 97 9.34 -14.69 0.69
C VAL A 97 7.83 -14.68 0.91
N SER A 98 7.09 -15.59 0.27
CA SER A 98 5.63 -15.71 0.43
C SER A 98 5.20 -16.03 1.87
N SER A 99 5.98 -16.84 2.60
CA SER A 99 5.72 -17.11 4.03
C SER A 99 5.96 -15.88 4.88
N LEU A 100 7.01 -15.10 4.58
CA LEU A 100 7.29 -13.87 5.33
C LEU A 100 6.20 -12.82 5.12
N LEU A 101 5.72 -12.67 3.89
CA LEU A 101 4.60 -11.79 3.57
C LEU A 101 3.32 -12.24 4.28
N TYR A 102 3.08 -13.54 4.36
CA TYR A 102 1.92 -14.07 5.09
C TYR A 102 2.03 -13.85 6.60
N ASP A 103 3.22 -14.00 7.19
CA ASP A 103 3.44 -13.68 8.61
C ASP A 103 3.14 -12.19 8.89
N ASP A 104 3.59 -11.29 8.00
CA ASP A 104 3.29 -9.85 8.08
C ASP A 104 1.78 -9.58 7.94
N PHE A 105 1.07 -10.29 7.05
CA PHE A 105 -0.39 -10.22 6.89
C PHE A 105 -1.13 -10.65 8.17
N VAL A 106 -0.72 -11.77 8.78
CA VAL A 106 -1.29 -12.26 10.04
C VAL A 106 -1.05 -11.25 11.15
N ARG A 107 0.15 -10.67 11.24
CA ARG A 107 0.46 -9.62 12.21
C ARG A 107 -0.52 -8.46 12.09
N PHE A 108 -0.74 -7.94 10.88
CA PHE A 108 -1.66 -6.83 10.67
C PHE A 108 -3.09 -7.15 11.07
N ALA A 109 -3.56 -8.37 10.75
CA ALA A 109 -4.87 -8.84 11.20
C ALA A 109 -4.99 -8.82 12.73
N VAL A 110 -4.00 -9.41 13.43
CA VAL A 110 -3.99 -9.50 14.89
C VAL A 110 -3.89 -8.13 15.54
N GLU A 111 -2.99 -7.26 15.08
CA GLU A 111 -2.84 -5.89 15.60
C GLU A 111 -4.14 -5.08 15.47
N ARG A 112 -4.83 -5.23 14.33
CA ARG A 112 -6.12 -4.58 14.11
C ARG A 112 -7.19 -5.11 15.06
N GLU A 113 -7.27 -6.43 15.22
CA GLU A 113 -8.26 -7.04 16.11
C GLU A 113 -8.02 -6.68 17.57
N MET A 114 -6.75 -6.65 17.99
CA MET A 114 -6.37 -6.18 19.33
C MET A 114 -6.78 -4.73 19.55
N ARG A 115 -6.55 -3.86 18.56
CA ARG A 115 -6.98 -2.45 18.63
C ARG A 115 -8.50 -2.34 18.76
N ARG A 116 -9.25 -3.07 17.92
CA ARG A 116 -10.72 -3.10 17.98
C ARG A 116 -11.23 -3.52 19.36
N ARG A 117 -10.65 -4.58 19.94
CA ARG A 117 -11.03 -5.04 21.29
C ARG A 117 -10.70 -4.01 22.36
N ALA A 118 -9.56 -3.34 22.26
CA ALA A 118 -9.20 -2.26 23.17
C ALA A 118 -10.13 -1.03 23.05
N GLU A 119 -10.51 -0.66 21.82
CA GLU A 119 -11.48 0.42 21.57
C GLU A 119 -12.86 0.08 22.14
N LEU A 120 -13.34 -1.16 21.98
CA LEU A 120 -14.59 -1.60 22.59
C LEU A 120 -14.54 -1.58 24.12
N GLN A 121 -13.45 -2.08 24.72
CA GLN A 121 -13.28 -2.04 26.17
C GLN A 121 -13.20 -0.60 26.70
N ALA A 122 -12.55 0.30 25.97
CA ALA A 122 -12.50 1.72 26.32
C ALA A 122 -13.90 2.36 26.24
N ARG A 123 -14.67 2.07 25.18
CA ARG A 123 -16.04 2.55 25.02
C ARG A 123 -16.98 2.03 26.10
N GLU A 124 -16.87 0.75 26.46
CA GLU A 124 -17.64 0.15 27.56
C GLU A 124 -17.27 0.77 28.92
N ALA A 125 -15.97 0.99 29.16
CA ALA A 125 -15.50 1.63 30.39
C ALA A 125 -15.98 3.09 30.48
N GLU A 126 -15.98 3.83 29.37
CA GLU A 126 -16.51 5.19 29.28
C GLU A 126 -18.01 5.21 29.56
N ARG A 127 -18.80 4.34 28.90
CA ARG A 127 -20.24 4.20 29.16
C ARG A 127 -20.51 3.94 30.63
N ASN A 128 -19.79 3.00 31.24
CA ASN A 128 -19.98 2.64 32.64
C ASN A 128 -19.55 3.78 33.59
N ALA A 129 -18.52 4.56 33.23
CA ALA A 129 -18.11 5.72 34.02
C ALA A 129 -19.16 6.84 33.99
N ILE A 130 -19.74 7.12 32.82
CA ILE A 130 -20.83 8.10 32.68
C ILE A 130 -22.08 7.62 33.43
N ALA A 131 -22.44 6.34 33.30
CA ALA A 131 -23.57 5.77 34.02
C ALA A 131 -23.38 5.84 35.54
N ALA A 132 -22.16 5.65 36.05
CA ALA A 132 -21.87 5.79 37.48
C ALA A 132 -22.16 7.22 37.99
N LEU A 133 -21.84 8.25 37.20
CA LEU A 133 -22.17 9.64 37.55
C LEU A 133 -23.70 9.85 37.63
N TYR A 134 -24.45 9.30 36.67
CA TYR A 134 -25.91 9.39 36.69
C TYR A 134 -26.55 8.62 37.86
N ILE A 135 -25.96 7.49 38.28
CA ILE A 135 -26.39 6.77 39.48
C ILE A 135 -26.13 7.60 40.74
N GLU A 136 -24.97 8.24 40.83
CA GLU A 136 -24.64 9.17 41.94
C GLU A 136 -25.63 10.35 42.01
N ASP A 137 -26.10 10.83 40.86
CA ASP A 137 -27.13 11.88 40.74
C ASP A 137 -28.56 11.38 41.04
N GLY A 138 -28.73 10.09 41.32
CA GLY A 138 -30.00 9.50 41.79
C GLY A 138 -30.86 8.83 40.72
N LEU A 139 -30.35 8.60 39.51
CA LEU A 139 -31.03 7.75 38.52
C LEU A 139 -30.92 6.26 38.88
N GLY A 140 -31.91 5.48 38.44
CA GLY A 140 -31.82 4.02 38.49
C GLY A 140 -30.77 3.49 37.50
N GLU A 141 -30.16 2.34 37.78
CA GLU A 141 -29.06 1.76 36.98
C GLU A 141 -29.40 1.64 35.48
N GLU A 142 -30.62 1.20 35.15
CA GLU A 142 -31.07 1.05 33.76
C GLU A 142 -31.26 2.40 33.06
N GLU A 143 -31.78 3.40 33.77
CA GLU A 143 -31.96 4.76 33.25
C GLU A 143 -30.62 5.48 33.08
N ALA A 144 -29.68 5.25 33.99
CA ALA A 144 -28.32 5.78 33.95
C ALA A 144 -27.51 5.23 32.77
N LEU A 145 -27.64 3.93 32.48
CA LEU A 145 -27.02 3.31 31.30
C LEU A 145 -27.61 3.86 30.00
N ALA A 146 -28.93 4.02 29.93
CA ALA A 146 -29.59 4.61 28.77
C ALA A 146 -29.19 6.08 28.56
N ALA A 147 -29.05 6.85 29.65
CA ALA A 147 -28.57 8.22 29.61
C ALA A 147 -27.11 8.30 29.13
N ALA A 148 -26.24 7.43 29.62
CA ALA A 148 -24.85 7.33 29.18
C ALA A 148 -24.73 6.99 27.69
N GLU A 149 -25.50 6.03 27.18
CA GLU A 149 -25.50 5.69 25.76
C GLU A 149 -25.97 6.85 24.88
N LYS A 150 -27.00 7.57 25.34
CA LYS A 150 -27.50 8.77 24.64
C LYS A 150 -26.43 9.87 24.58
N GLU A 151 -25.75 10.15 25.69
CA GLU A 151 -24.70 11.16 25.75
C GLU A 151 -23.50 10.81 24.84
N MET A 152 -23.06 9.55 24.85
CA MET A 152 -21.99 9.10 23.95
C MET A 152 -22.37 9.24 22.48
N LEU A 153 -23.62 8.93 22.11
CA LEU A 153 -24.11 9.10 20.74
C LEU A 153 -24.16 10.58 20.32
N GLU A 154 -24.56 11.48 21.23
CA GLU A 154 -24.57 12.92 20.99
C GLU A 154 -23.15 13.49 20.83
N ALA A 155 -22.19 13.00 21.63
CA ALA A 155 -20.77 13.37 21.52
C ALA A 155 -20.17 12.90 20.18
N GLU A 156 -20.48 11.68 19.75
CA GLU A 156 -20.02 11.14 18.46
C GLU A 156 -20.63 11.87 17.25
N ALA A 157 -21.89 12.32 17.36
CA ALA A 157 -22.55 13.10 16.32
C ALA A 157 -21.97 14.52 16.18
N ALA A 158 -21.45 15.09 17.28
CA ALA A 158 -20.79 16.39 17.28
C ALA A 158 -19.39 16.35 16.65
N ASP A 159 -18.72 15.19 16.70
CA ASP A 159 -17.48 14.94 15.98
C ASP A 159 -17.76 14.55 14.53
N GLU A 160 -17.78 15.54 13.62
CA GLU A 160 -17.98 15.39 12.16
C GLU A 160 -16.94 14.47 11.43
N THR A 161 -16.10 13.74 12.17
CA THR A 161 -15.10 12.81 11.64
C THR A 161 -15.58 11.36 11.54
N SER A 162 -16.80 11.06 11.99
CA SER A 162 -17.40 9.72 12.01
C SER A 162 -18.45 9.58 10.90
N SER A 163 -18.01 9.51 9.64
CA SER A 163 -18.90 9.05 8.57
C SER A 163 -19.06 7.53 8.68
N ILE A 164 -20.02 7.10 9.49
CA ILE A 164 -20.48 5.71 9.57
C ILE A 164 -21.00 5.33 8.18
N GLN A 165 -20.21 4.55 7.42
CA GLN A 165 -20.70 3.89 6.21
C GLN A 165 -21.62 2.74 6.64
N GLU A 166 -22.84 2.74 6.08
CA GLU A 166 -23.96 1.83 6.36
C GLU A 166 -23.66 0.31 6.23
N ASP A 167 -22.48 -0.10 5.77
CA ASP A 167 -22.11 -1.51 5.64
C ASP A 167 -21.18 -2.03 6.77
N GLY A 168 -20.85 -1.19 7.76
CA GLY A 168 -20.14 -1.59 8.98
C GLY A 168 -18.74 -2.20 8.81
N ARG A 169 -18.26 -2.37 7.57
CA ARG A 169 -16.92 -2.82 7.23
C ARG A 169 -16.16 -1.63 6.66
N GLU A 170 -15.28 -1.06 7.47
CA GLU A 170 -14.30 -0.10 6.96
C GLU A 170 -13.57 -0.71 5.75
N PRO A 171 -13.43 0.02 4.64
CA PRO A 171 -12.68 -0.47 3.49
C PRO A 171 -11.25 -0.71 3.94
N LEU A 172 -10.73 -1.92 3.70
CA LEU A 172 -9.38 -2.32 4.08
C LEU A 172 -8.56 -2.60 2.82
N PHE A 173 -7.36 -2.02 2.76
CA PHE A 173 -6.47 -2.18 1.63
C PHE A 173 -5.14 -2.76 2.06
N LEU A 174 -4.61 -3.64 1.23
CA LEU A 174 -3.29 -4.20 1.42
C LEU A 174 -2.48 -4.05 0.14
N PHE A 175 -1.40 -3.28 0.23
CA PHE A 175 -0.53 -2.99 -0.89
C PHE A 175 0.71 -3.88 -0.87
N LEU A 176 0.86 -4.69 -1.92
CA LEU A 176 2.10 -5.41 -2.19
C LEU A 176 3.08 -4.45 -2.86
N ARG A 177 4.07 -3.98 -2.09
CA ARG A 177 5.04 -2.97 -2.56
C ARG A 177 5.87 -3.47 -3.74
N THR A 178 6.11 -4.78 -3.79
CA THR A 178 6.76 -5.47 -4.91
C THR A 178 5.71 -6.28 -5.64
N CYS A 179 5.47 -5.97 -6.91
CA CYS A 179 4.55 -6.73 -7.75
C CYS A 179 5.14 -8.12 -8.05
N PRO A 180 4.32 -9.19 -8.05
CA PRO A 180 4.74 -10.48 -8.58
C PRO A 180 5.27 -10.35 -10.00
N HIS A 181 6.28 -11.12 -10.37
CA HIS A 181 6.90 -11.02 -11.69
C HIS A 181 6.29 -11.97 -12.71
N SER A 182 5.56 -12.99 -12.24
CA SER A 182 4.98 -14.05 -13.07
C SER A 182 3.65 -14.57 -12.51
N VAL A 183 2.92 -15.35 -13.32
CA VAL A 183 1.71 -16.07 -12.87
C VAL A 183 2.05 -17.10 -11.80
N GLU A 184 3.22 -17.73 -11.88
CA GLU A 184 3.70 -18.68 -10.88
C GLU A 184 3.86 -17.99 -9.51
N ASP A 185 4.45 -16.79 -9.47
CA ASP A 185 4.59 -16.02 -8.23
C ASP A 185 3.22 -15.71 -7.61
N ILE A 186 2.21 -15.39 -8.43
CA ILE A 186 0.83 -15.16 -7.98
C ILE A 186 0.26 -16.45 -7.35
N MET A 187 0.49 -17.60 -7.96
CA MET A 187 0.02 -18.89 -7.46
C MET A 187 0.74 -19.29 -6.16
N VAL A 188 2.04 -19.02 -6.04
CA VAL A 188 2.83 -19.22 -4.82
C VAL A 188 2.32 -18.34 -3.68
N LEU A 189 1.99 -17.07 -3.95
CA LEU A 189 1.38 -16.19 -2.95
C LEU A 189 0.02 -16.71 -2.49
N ARG A 190 -0.83 -17.14 -3.44
CA ARG A 190 -2.13 -17.73 -3.11
C ARG A 190 -1.98 -18.99 -2.26
N ALA A 191 -1.05 -19.88 -2.62
CA ALA A 191 -0.79 -21.10 -1.85
C ALA A 191 -0.32 -20.79 -0.41
N ALA A 192 0.35 -19.66 -0.21
CA ALA A 192 0.73 -19.17 1.12
C ALA A 192 -0.42 -18.51 1.90
N GLY A 193 -1.60 -18.34 1.30
CA GLY A 193 -2.77 -17.71 1.92
C GLY A 193 -2.94 -16.22 1.58
N LEU A 194 -2.18 -15.69 0.63
CA LEU A 194 -2.28 -14.31 0.15
C LEU A 194 -2.88 -14.26 -1.26
N SER A 195 -4.14 -13.86 -1.35
CA SER A 195 -4.83 -13.70 -2.63
C SER A 195 -4.70 -12.26 -3.12
N LEU A 196 -3.96 -12.03 -4.20
CA LEU A 196 -3.99 -10.80 -4.98
C LEU A 196 -5.37 -10.60 -5.64
N HIS A 197 -5.92 -9.40 -5.57
CA HIS A 197 -7.23 -9.07 -6.15
C HIS A 197 -7.10 -8.12 -7.35
N VAL A 198 -6.16 -7.16 -7.28
CA VAL A 198 -6.02 -6.13 -8.30
C VAL A 198 -4.56 -5.94 -8.71
N ILE A 199 -4.31 -5.88 -10.02
CA ILE A 199 -3.04 -5.41 -10.59
C ILE A 199 -3.31 -4.07 -11.27
N ILE A 200 -2.68 -3.00 -10.78
CA ILE A 200 -2.70 -1.70 -11.42
C ILE A 200 -1.51 -1.65 -12.39
N SER A 201 -1.80 -1.81 -13.67
CA SER A 201 -0.81 -1.76 -14.75
C SER A 201 -0.64 -0.31 -15.19
N VAL A 202 0.53 0.28 -14.92
CA VAL A 202 0.82 1.69 -15.19
C VAL A 202 1.82 1.82 -16.32
N SER A 203 1.48 2.64 -17.31
CA SER A 203 2.37 2.96 -18.43
C SER A 203 2.45 4.46 -18.68
N SER A 204 3.60 4.91 -19.17
CA SER A 204 3.81 6.29 -19.62
C SER A 204 4.58 6.30 -20.93
N ARG A 205 4.13 7.10 -21.89
CA ARG A 205 4.80 7.26 -23.18
C ARG A 205 6.06 8.12 -23.08
N VAL A 206 6.13 9.01 -22.09
CA VAL A 206 7.28 9.91 -21.86
C VAL A 206 7.94 9.61 -20.51
N PRO A 207 9.25 9.86 -20.36
CA PRO A 207 9.90 9.83 -19.07
C PRO A 207 9.26 10.83 -18.09
N LEU A 208 8.88 10.33 -16.92
CA LEU A 208 8.35 11.14 -15.82
C LEU A 208 9.46 11.51 -14.86
N SER A 209 9.24 12.55 -14.08
CA SER A 209 10.27 13.10 -13.19
C SER A 209 10.85 12.07 -12.22
N GLY A 210 12.17 11.95 -12.20
CA GLY A 210 12.92 10.98 -11.39
C GLY A 210 12.87 9.54 -11.89
N SER A 211 12.38 9.32 -13.11
CA SER A 211 12.58 8.05 -13.83
C SER A 211 13.97 7.99 -14.44
N LEU A 212 14.44 6.80 -14.81
CA LEU A 212 15.75 6.63 -15.44
C LEU A 212 15.89 7.45 -16.74
N GLY A 213 14.82 7.55 -17.52
CA GLY A 213 14.80 8.33 -18.76
C GLY A 213 14.78 9.85 -18.55
N ASP A 214 14.48 10.33 -17.35
CA ASP A 214 14.55 11.76 -16.98
C ASP A 214 15.98 12.16 -16.58
N GLU A 215 16.70 11.27 -15.89
CA GLU A 215 18.09 11.48 -15.45
C GLU A 215 19.10 11.39 -16.61
N THR A 216 18.76 10.68 -17.69
CA THR A 216 19.53 10.68 -18.94
C THR A 216 18.87 11.60 -19.97
N PRO A 217 19.22 12.89 -20.05
CA PRO A 217 18.74 13.71 -21.14
C PRO A 217 19.19 13.08 -22.46
N THR A 218 18.23 12.73 -23.32
CA THR A 218 18.50 12.34 -24.71
C THR A 218 19.42 13.39 -25.31
N THR A 219 20.69 13.03 -25.50
CA THR A 219 21.68 13.83 -26.20
C THR A 219 21.29 13.84 -27.68
N THR A 220 20.33 14.69 -28.03
CA THR A 220 20.07 15.04 -29.43
C THR A 220 21.29 15.80 -29.94
N ALA A 221 21.91 15.23 -30.95
CA ALA A 221 23.14 15.68 -31.60
C ALA A 221 23.19 17.18 -31.90
N SER A 222 24.21 17.86 -31.38
CA SER A 222 24.94 18.90 -32.09
C SER A 222 26.28 19.14 -31.38
N GLY A 223 27.38 18.83 -32.06
CA GLY A 223 28.72 19.13 -31.56
C GLY A 223 29.78 18.14 -32.02
N LYS A 224 30.36 18.40 -33.19
CA LYS A 224 31.69 17.87 -33.55
C LYS A 224 32.68 18.27 -32.45
N GLY A 225 33.10 17.33 -31.62
CA GLY A 225 34.01 17.58 -30.51
C GLY A 225 34.65 16.30 -30.01
N ARG A 226 35.82 15.99 -30.57
CA ARG A 226 36.66 14.82 -30.29
C ARG A 226 37.15 14.85 -28.84
N LEU A 227 36.69 13.95 -27.96
CA LEU A 227 37.39 13.65 -26.69
C LEU A 227 37.29 12.16 -26.30
N LYS A 228 38.38 11.48 -26.65
CA LYS A 228 39.16 10.44 -25.94
C LYS A 228 38.54 9.76 -24.70
N ARG A 229 38.49 8.42 -24.79
CA ARG A 229 38.49 7.37 -23.74
C ARG A 229 38.64 7.84 -22.29
N ASP A 230 37.76 7.34 -21.43
CA ASP A 230 38.14 6.37 -20.40
C ASP A 230 36.96 5.44 -20.05
N ALA A 231 37.08 4.20 -20.51
CA ALA A 231 36.19 3.10 -20.12
C ALA A 231 36.74 2.49 -18.83
N GLY A 232 36.19 2.92 -17.70
CA GLY A 232 36.39 2.29 -16.40
C GLY A 232 35.61 0.98 -16.33
N HIS A 233 36.34 -0.11 -16.44
CA HIS A 233 35.91 -1.49 -16.34
C HIS A 233 35.31 -1.79 -14.95
N PHE A 234 34.02 -2.08 -14.86
CA PHE A 234 33.42 -2.79 -13.73
C PHE A 234 32.48 -3.89 -14.26
N GLY A 235 32.76 -5.13 -13.89
CA GLY A 235 31.79 -6.23 -13.90
C GLY A 235 31.79 -7.15 -15.13
N ARG A 236 32.74 -8.07 -15.20
CA ARG A 236 32.53 -9.37 -15.87
C ARG A 236 31.37 -10.10 -15.17
N GLY A 237 30.36 -10.53 -15.93
CA GLY A 237 29.37 -11.48 -15.45
C GLY A 237 28.30 -11.81 -16.48
N SER A 238 28.27 -13.08 -16.91
CA SER A 238 27.23 -13.74 -17.69
C SER A 238 27.21 -13.53 -19.21
N LYS A 239 27.95 -14.41 -19.90
CA LYS A 239 27.68 -14.80 -21.29
C LYS A 239 26.40 -15.65 -21.33
N ASP A 240 25.23 -15.03 -21.22
CA ASP A 240 23.92 -15.60 -21.59
C ASP A 240 22.85 -14.52 -21.87
N ALA A 241 23.23 -13.24 -21.98
CA ALA A 241 22.30 -12.11 -22.14
C ALA A 241 21.93 -11.81 -23.62
N ALA A 242 21.82 -12.83 -24.47
CA ALA A 242 21.63 -12.64 -25.92
C ALA A 242 20.33 -13.23 -26.50
N SER A 243 19.34 -13.62 -25.68
CA SER A 243 18.06 -14.15 -26.22
C SER A 243 16.77 -13.73 -25.52
N LEU A 244 16.78 -12.74 -24.63
CA LEU A 244 15.55 -12.31 -23.95
C LEU A 244 15.27 -10.86 -24.33
N GLY A 245 14.29 -10.67 -25.21
CA GLY A 245 13.60 -9.38 -25.29
C GLY A 245 13.09 -8.96 -23.91
N PRO A 246 12.57 -7.72 -23.77
CA PRO A 246 12.00 -7.28 -22.49
C PRO A 246 11.02 -8.34 -21.98
N LYS A 247 11.27 -8.85 -20.76
CA LYS A 247 10.37 -9.82 -20.13
C LYS A 247 8.96 -9.20 -20.09
N PRO A 248 7.91 -9.96 -20.47
CA PRO A 248 6.55 -9.46 -20.40
C PRO A 248 6.24 -9.07 -18.94
N THR A 249 5.41 -8.06 -18.77
CA THR A 249 4.89 -7.71 -17.45
C THR A 249 3.95 -8.80 -16.95
N VAL A 250 3.77 -8.89 -15.63
CA VAL A 250 2.85 -9.86 -15.03
C VAL A 250 1.41 -9.69 -15.53
N ALA A 251 1.00 -8.45 -15.85
CA ALA A 251 -0.32 -8.19 -16.44
C ALA A 251 -0.44 -8.80 -17.84
N ALA A 252 0.57 -8.63 -18.69
CA ALA A 252 0.61 -9.21 -20.03
C ALA A 252 0.73 -10.75 -19.96
N GLU A 253 1.58 -11.27 -19.07
CA GLU A 253 1.76 -12.69 -18.84
C GLU A 253 0.46 -13.35 -18.36
N LEU A 254 -0.23 -12.75 -17.39
CA LEU A 254 -1.50 -13.25 -16.88
C LEU A 254 -2.54 -13.33 -18.00
N ARG A 255 -2.72 -12.28 -18.80
CA ARG A 255 -3.65 -12.31 -19.95
C ARG A 255 -3.32 -13.42 -20.93
N GLU A 256 -2.04 -13.58 -21.26
CA GLU A 256 -1.61 -14.59 -22.22
C GLU A 256 -1.78 -16.01 -21.65
N TYR A 257 -1.49 -16.20 -20.37
CA TYR A 257 -1.74 -17.44 -19.66
C TYR A 257 -3.22 -17.82 -19.69
N MET A 258 -4.10 -16.85 -19.40
CA MET A 258 -5.55 -17.02 -19.42
C MET A 258 -6.07 -17.35 -20.83
N ARG A 259 -5.42 -16.86 -21.88
CA ARG A 259 -5.77 -17.13 -23.28
C ARG A 259 -5.30 -18.51 -23.77
N ARG A 260 -4.11 -18.94 -23.34
CA ARG A 260 -3.49 -20.21 -23.79
C ARG A 260 -3.99 -21.42 -23.01
N THR A 261 -4.39 -21.23 -21.76
CA THR A 261 -4.77 -22.32 -20.86
C THR A 261 -6.26 -22.62 -21.02
N GLN A 262 -6.61 -23.86 -21.32
CA GLN A 262 -8.01 -24.25 -21.56
C GLN A 262 -8.86 -24.22 -20.28
N GLN A 263 -8.26 -24.54 -19.13
CA GLN A 263 -8.90 -24.51 -17.81
C GLN A 263 -7.95 -23.88 -16.77
N PRO A 264 -7.78 -22.54 -16.80
CA PRO A 264 -6.97 -21.86 -15.80
C PRO A 264 -7.69 -21.87 -14.45
N ASP A 265 -6.91 -21.79 -13.37
CA ASP A 265 -7.46 -21.72 -12.00
C ASP A 265 -8.50 -20.59 -11.91
N PRO A 266 -9.73 -20.86 -11.42
CA PRO A 266 -10.78 -19.85 -11.31
C PRO A 266 -10.35 -18.59 -10.56
N TYR A 267 -9.44 -18.71 -9.59
CA TYR A 267 -8.91 -17.57 -8.87
C TYR A 267 -8.23 -16.56 -9.79
N LEU A 268 -7.44 -17.01 -10.78
CA LEU A 268 -6.72 -16.13 -11.70
C LEU A 268 -7.68 -15.29 -12.57
N LYS A 269 -8.90 -15.80 -12.82
CA LYS A 269 -9.97 -15.05 -13.52
C LYS A 269 -10.51 -13.88 -12.70
N ASN A 270 -10.43 -13.98 -11.37
CA ASN A 270 -10.97 -12.99 -10.45
C ASN A 270 -9.97 -11.87 -10.15
N ILE A 271 -8.74 -11.97 -10.65
CA ILE A 271 -7.75 -10.89 -10.54
C ILE A 271 -8.10 -9.82 -11.58
N TYR A 272 -8.47 -8.63 -11.10
CA TYR A 272 -8.76 -7.50 -11.96
C TYR A 272 -7.48 -6.78 -12.38
N ILE A 273 -7.30 -6.53 -13.68
CA ILE A 273 -6.18 -5.74 -14.19
C ILE A 273 -6.70 -4.36 -14.59
N HIS A 274 -6.33 -3.34 -13.84
CA HIS A 274 -6.65 -1.96 -14.16
C HIS A 274 -5.50 -1.31 -14.94
N GLU A 275 -5.75 -0.95 -16.20
CA GLU A 275 -4.76 -0.25 -17.01
C GLU A 275 -4.86 1.25 -16.81
N PHE A 276 -3.75 1.87 -16.41
CA PHE A 276 -3.61 3.30 -16.25
C PHE A 276 -2.50 3.82 -17.15
N ASN A 277 -2.90 4.46 -18.25
CA ASN A 277 -2.00 5.13 -19.17
C ASN A 277 -1.89 6.60 -18.75
N ILE A 278 -0.71 7.04 -18.31
CA ILE A 278 -0.51 8.41 -17.86
C ILE A 278 -0.66 9.33 -19.07
N PRO A 279 -1.68 10.22 -19.09
CA PRO A 279 -1.93 11.09 -20.23
C PRO A 279 -0.88 12.20 -20.22
N THR A 280 0.23 11.97 -20.91
CA THR A 280 1.24 12.99 -21.16
C THR A 280 1.13 13.43 -22.60
N GLU A 281 0.73 14.69 -22.85
CA GLU A 281 0.98 15.32 -24.13
C GLU A 281 2.50 15.27 -24.39
N PRO A 282 2.97 14.83 -25.56
CA PRO A 282 4.37 14.94 -25.89
C PRO A 282 4.73 16.43 -25.86
N ILE A 283 5.72 16.79 -25.04
CA ILE A 283 6.39 18.09 -25.16
C ILE A 283 7.18 18.03 -26.47
N GLY A 284 6.49 18.17 -27.60
CA GLY A 284 7.13 18.56 -28.85
C GLY A 284 7.82 19.91 -28.63
N PRO A 285 8.85 20.25 -29.43
CA PRO A 285 9.51 21.52 -29.30
C PRO A 285 8.46 22.62 -29.54
N LYS A 286 8.02 23.31 -28.48
CA LYS A 286 7.24 24.53 -28.63
C LYS A 286 8.11 25.49 -29.45
N PRO A 287 7.58 26.08 -30.53
CA PRO A 287 8.31 27.13 -31.23
C PRO A 287 8.59 28.24 -30.22
N THR A 288 9.87 28.58 -30.12
CA THR A 288 10.42 29.66 -29.32
C THR A 288 9.51 30.88 -29.43
N GLN A 289 8.99 31.36 -28.29
CA GLN A 289 9.01 32.79 -27.99
C GLN A 289 8.63 33.12 -26.54
N LEU A 290 9.58 33.82 -25.91
CA LEU A 290 9.43 34.87 -24.90
C LEU A 290 9.05 34.47 -23.46
N ASN A 291 10.12 34.38 -22.66
CA ASN A 291 10.29 35.04 -21.37
C ASN A 291 9.01 35.42 -20.61
N LEU A 292 8.69 34.66 -19.57
CA LEU A 292 8.16 35.18 -18.31
C LEU A 292 8.43 34.14 -17.23
N GLN A 293 9.15 34.56 -16.19
CA GLN A 293 9.32 33.81 -14.95
C GLN A 293 7.94 33.38 -14.44
N GLY A 294 7.73 32.06 -14.33
CA GLY A 294 6.51 31.49 -13.79
C GLY A 294 6.76 30.10 -13.26
N HIS A 295 6.79 29.96 -11.94
CA HIS A 295 6.77 28.65 -11.28
C HIS A 295 5.49 27.91 -11.68
N HIS A 296 5.61 26.86 -12.49
CA HIS A 296 4.47 26.01 -12.81
C HIS A 296 4.24 24.99 -11.69
N ARG A 297 3.31 25.36 -10.81
CA ARG A 297 2.72 24.53 -9.76
C ARG A 297 1.87 23.43 -10.42
N LEU A 298 2.10 22.17 -10.03
CA LEU A 298 1.22 21.05 -10.36
C LEU A 298 -0.21 21.35 -9.87
N ILE A 299 -1.16 21.48 -10.79
CA ILE A 299 -2.58 21.39 -10.46
C ILE A 299 -2.94 19.91 -10.50
N VAL A 300 -2.80 19.25 -9.34
CA VAL A 300 -3.44 17.96 -9.09
C VAL A 300 -4.94 18.24 -9.04
N ARG A 301 -5.68 17.83 -10.06
CA ARG A 301 -7.14 17.81 -9.97
C ARG A 301 -7.52 16.59 -9.11
N PRO A 302 -8.34 16.76 -8.05
CA PRO A 302 -8.79 15.65 -7.24
C PRO A 302 -9.65 14.71 -8.08
N ILE A 303 -9.44 13.41 -7.90
CA ILE A 303 -10.29 12.34 -8.40
C ILE A 303 -11.68 12.55 -7.78
N ARG A 304 -12.62 13.06 -8.57
CA ARG A 304 -14.05 12.95 -8.27
C ARG A 304 -14.67 12.11 -9.37
N GLN A 305 -15.51 11.18 -8.91
CA GLN A 305 -16.47 10.36 -9.65
C GLN A 305 -15.99 8.96 -10.06
N LEU A 306 -16.11 8.03 -9.11
CA LEU A 306 -16.67 6.71 -9.37
C LEU A 306 -17.94 6.56 -8.52
N HIS A 307 -19.08 6.93 -9.10
CA HIS A 307 -20.40 6.44 -8.73
C HIS A 307 -21.20 6.36 -10.03
N THR A 308 -21.92 5.25 -10.22
CA THR A 308 -22.66 4.78 -11.42
C THR A 308 -21.74 4.18 -12.50
N ALA A 309 -21.91 2.93 -12.96
CA ALA A 309 -23.04 2.00 -12.96
C ALA A 309 -22.58 0.55 -12.69
#